data_AF-A0A520MA19-F1
#
_entry.id   AF-A0A520MA19-F1
#
_cell.length_a   1.000
_cell.length_b   1.000
_cell.length_c   1.000
_cell.angle_alpha   90.00
_cell.angle_beta   90.00
_cell.angle_gamma   90.00
#
_symmetry.space_group_name_H-M   'P 1'
#
loop_
_entity.id
_entity.type
_entity.pdbx_description
1 polymer ?
#
loop_
_entity_poly.entity_id
_entity_poly.type
_entity_poly.pdbx_seq_one_letter_code
_entity_poly.pdbx_strand_id
1 'polypeptide(L)' 'MITTQLLAFLGGQEIIILAIIIIVLFGAKKIPKLARSIGQASGELKKGRIESEKELKEAIEETPKDTNSKE' A
#
# COMPACT_ATOMS: atom_id res chain seq x y z
N MET A 1 -25.47 29.82 -15.81
CA MET A 1 -24.09 29.79 -16.32
C MET A 1 -23.04 29.93 -15.21
N ILE A 2 -23.13 30.93 -14.33
CA ILE A 2 -22.19 31.10 -13.19
C ILE A 2 -22.23 29.92 -12.20
N THR A 3 -23.42 29.42 -11.87
CA THR A 3 -23.60 28.29 -10.93
C THR A 3 -23.06 26.97 -11.46
N THR A 4 -23.14 26.74 -12.77
CA THR A 4 -22.59 25.55 -13.44
C THR A 4 -21.07 25.57 -13.44
N GLN A 5 -20.44 26.75 -13.61
CA GLN A 5 -19.00 26.92 -13.50
C GLN A 5 -18.54 26.68 -12.05
N LEU A 6 -19.27 27.18 -11.05
CA LEU A 6 -18.97 26.94 -9.63
C LEU A 6 -19.00 25.45 -9.24
N LEU A 7 -20.00 24.71 -9.72
CA LEU A 7 -20.09 23.25 -9.55
C LEU A 7 -19.01 22.48 -10.33
N ALA A 8 -18.58 22.99 -11.50
CA ALA A 8 -17.46 22.40 -12.25
C ALA A 8 -16.10 22.65 -11.57
N PHE A 9 -15.96 23.74 -10.82
CA PHE A 9 -14.78 23.99 -9.99
C PHE A 9 -14.69 22.99 -8.82
N LEU A 10 -15.81 22.70 -8.15
CA LEU A 10 -15.97 21.91 -6.91
C LEU A 10 -15.57 20.42 -6.93
N GLY A 11 -14.91 19.91 -7.95
CA GLY A 11 -14.53 18.49 -7.96
C GLY A 11 -13.35 18.10 -8.81
N GLY A 12 -13.28 18.60 -10.05
CA GLY A 12 -12.20 18.23 -10.98
C GLY A 12 -11.07 19.25 -11.00
N GLN A 13 -11.44 20.53 -11.10
CA GLN A 13 -10.46 21.57 -11.38
C GLN A 13 -9.55 21.86 -10.18
N GLU A 14 -10.09 21.86 -8.96
CA GLU A 14 -9.31 22.07 -7.74
C GLU A 14 -8.27 20.97 -7.52
N ILE A 15 -8.64 19.70 -7.78
CA ILE A 15 -7.71 18.57 -7.69
C ILE A 15 -6.59 18.71 -8.72
N ILE A 16 -6.89 19.13 -9.95
CA ILE A 16 -5.89 19.36 -10.99
C ILE A 16 -4.95 20.51 -10.60
N ILE A 17 -5.49 21.62 -10.09
CA ILE A 17 -4.69 22.76 -9.62
C ILE A 17 -3.77 22.34 -8.46
N LEU A 18 -4.30 21.60 -7.49
CA LEU A 18 -3.52 21.08 -6.37
C LEU A 18 -2.43 20.11 -6.84
N ALA A 19 -2.74 19.22 -7.77
CA ALA A 19 -1.76 18.31 -8.36
C ALA A 19 -0.64 19.07 -9.09
N ILE A 20 -0.97 20.15 -9.82
CA ILE A 20 0.02 21.01 -10.47
C ILE A 20 0.91 21.69 -9.42
N ILE A 21 0.34 22.25 -8.35
CA ILE A 21 1.12 22.87 -7.26
C ILE A 21 2.09 21.85 -6.64
N ILE A 22 1.61 20.65 -6.31
CA ILE A 22 2.45 19.57 -5.77
C ILE A 22 3.55 19.20 -6.77
N ILE A 23 3.24 19.10 -8.06
CA ILE A 23 4.23 18.81 -9.11
C ILE A 23 5.26 19.91 -9.24
N VAL A 24 4.92 21.19 -9.07
CA VAL A 24 5.90 22.29 -9.11
C VAL A 24 6.80 22.27 -7.88
N LEU A 25 6.24 22.04 -6.69
CA LEU A 25 7.00 22.02 -5.44
C LEU A 25 7.95 20.81 -5.33
N PHE A 26 7.46 19.62 -5.70
CA PHE A 26 8.21 18.38 -5.54
C PHE A 26 8.85 17.90 -6.85
N GLY A 27 8.33 18.31 -8.01
CA GLY A 27 8.74 17.84 -9.33
C GLY A 27 7.92 16.63 -9.79
N ALA A 28 7.54 16.63 -11.08
CA ALA A 28 6.73 15.57 -11.71
C ALA A 28 7.34 14.15 -11.57
N LYS A 29 8.66 14.06 -11.40
CA LYS A 29 9.39 12.78 -11.24
C LYS A 29 9.44 12.28 -9.80
N LYS A 30 9.24 13.13 -8.78
CA LYS A 30 9.37 12.70 -7.36
C LYS A 30 8.15 11.92 -6.89
N ILE A 31 6.93 12.35 -7.23
CA ILE A 31 5.70 11.65 -6.82
C ILE A 31 5.69 10.17 -7.31
N PRO A 32 5.97 9.87 -8.60
CA PRO A 32 6.03 8.48 -9.06
C PRO A 32 7.19 7.69 -8.45
N LYS A 33 8.33 8.35 -8.18
CA LYS A 33 9.49 7.70 -7.56
C LYS A 33 9.20 7.29 -6.11
N LEU A 34 8.54 8.15 -5.34
CA LEU A 34 8.10 7.86 -3.98
C LEU A 34 7.05 6.73 -3.96
N ALA A 35 6.06 6.79 -4.86
CA ALA A 35 5.06 5.73 -4.99
C ALA A 35 5.70 4.37 -5.30
N ARG A 36 6.69 4.34 -6.20
CA ARG A 36 7.44 3.12 -6.52
C ARG A 36 8.23 2.59 -5.33
N SER A 37 8.97 3.42 -4.60
CA SER A 37 9.75 2.97 -3.44
C SER A 37 8.85 2.47 -2.29
N ILE A 38 7.72 3.15 -2.04
CA ILE A 38 6.73 2.72 -1.05
C ILE A 38 6.08 1.40 -1.48
N GLY A 39 5.77 1.25 -2.77
CA GLY A 39 5.21 0.02 -3.33
C GLY A 39 6.18 -1.17 -3.24
N GLN A 40 7.46 -0.93 -3.52
CA GLN A 40 8.52 -1.95 -3.36
C GLN A 40 8.64 -2.38 -1.89
N ALA A 41 8.77 -1.43 -0.96
CA ALA A 41 8.82 -1.71 0.47
C ALA A 41 7.59 -2.50 0.92
N SER A 42 6.38 -2.03 0.59
CA SER A 42 5.13 -2.72 0.93
C SER A 42 5.06 -4.14 0.36
N GLY A 43 5.60 -4.34 -0.85
CA GLY A 43 5.66 -5.65 -1.50
C GLY A 43 6.61 -6.62 -0.78
N GLU A 44 7.81 -6.16 -0.42
CA GLU A 44 8.78 -6.95 0.36
C GLU A 44 8.27 -7.28 1.76
N LEU A 45 7.65 -6.30 2.43
CA LEU A 45 6.95 -6.51 3.71
C LEU A 45 5.87 -7.59 3.61
N LYS A 46 5.06 -7.58 2.55
CA LYS A 46 4.02 -8.59 2.35
C LYS A 46 4.60 -9.98 2.11
N LYS A 47 5.69 -10.09 1.32
CA LYS A 47 6.38 -11.36 1.07
C LYS A 47 6.97 -11.94 2.35
N GLY A 48 7.67 -11.11 3.13
CA GLY A 48 8.24 -11.52 4.41
C GLY A 48 7.18 -12.03 5.39
N ARG A 49 6.01 -11.37 5.46
CA ARG A 49 4.89 -11.85 6.28
C ARG A 49 4.40 -13.23 5.86
N ILE A 50 4.23 -13.47 4.56
CA ILE A 50 3.77 -14.76 4.02
C ILE A 50 4.78 -15.87 4.32
N GLU A 51 6.07 -15.57 4.14
CA GLU A 51 7.16 -16.50 4.42
C GLU A 51 7.23 -16.82 5.92
N SER A 52 7.19 -15.81 6.80
CA SER A 52 7.13 -16.02 8.25
C SER A 52 5.90 -16.80 8.71
N GLU A 53 4.73 -16.56 8.11
CA GLU A 53 3.52 -17.35 8.42
C GLU A 53 3.67 -18.81 7.97
N LYS A 54 4.34 -19.05 6.84
CA LYS A 54 4.60 -20.39 6.32
C LYS A 54 5.60 -21.14 7.21
N GLU A 55 6.73 -20.50 7.54
CA GLU A 55 7.74 -21.05 8.46
C GLU A 55 7.13 -21.36 9.83
N LEU A 56 6.27 -20.48 10.36
CA LEU A 56 5.59 -20.70 11.62
C LEU A 56 4.64 -21.91 11.55
N LYS A 57 3.92 -22.10 10.44
CA LYS A 57 3.06 -23.27 10.24
C LYS A 57 3.86 -24.56 10.13
N GLU A 58 4.95 -24.55 9.37
CA GLU A 58 5.85 -25.70 9.22
C GLU A 58 6.49 -26.06 10.57
N ALA A 59 6.94 -25.08 11.35
CA ALA A 59 7.47 -25.31 12.70
C ALA A 59 6.44 -25.89 13.69
N ILE A 60 5.17 -25.52 13.56
CA ILE A 60 4.07 -26.08 14.38
C ILE A 60 3.68 -27.49 13.91
N GLU A 61 3.78 -27.78 12.62
CA GLU A 61 3.52 -29.12 12.06
C GLU A 61 4.68 -30.11 12.31
N GLU A 62 5.92 -29.63 12.44
CA GLU A 62 7.10 -30.46 12.75
C GLU A 62 7.31 -30.75 14.24
N THR A 63 6.60 -30.07 15.16
CA THR A 63 6.51 -30.57 16.54
C THR A 63 5.65 -31.84 16.56
N PRO A 64 6.21 -33.01 16.94
CA PRO A 64 5.47 -34.26 16.95
C PRO A 64 4.28 -34.12 17.90
N LYS A 65 3.10 -34.51 17.42
CA LYS A 65 1.92 -34.79 18.23
C LYS A 65 2.19 -36.00 19.14
N ASP A 66 3.14 -35.87 20.07
CA ASP A 66 3.28 -36.75 21.24
C ASP A 66 2.72 -36.00 22.44
N THR A 67 1.40 -36.10 22.60
CA THR A 67 0.66 -36.19 23.87
C THR A 67 -0.82 -36.10 23.52
N ASN A 68 -1.42 -37.23 23.15
CA ASN A 68 -2.72 -37.70 23.66
C ASN A 68 -3.20 -38.88 22.80
N SER A 69 -2.61 -40.04 23.03
CA SER A 69 -3.29 -41.30 22.80
C SER A 69 -2.78 -42.32 23.81
N LYS A 70 -3.69 -42.68 24.73
CA LYS A 70 -3.60 -43.74 25.75
C LYS A 70 -2.92 -43.36 27.07
N GLU A 71 -3.73 -43.00 28.07
CA GLU A 71 -4.03 -43.84 29.24
C GLU A 71 -5.39 -43.44 29.84
#